data_AF-C8PPX1-F1
#
_entry.id   AF-C8PPX1-F1
#
_cell.length_a   1.000
_cell.length_b   1.000
_cell.length_c   1.000
_cell.angle_alpha   90.00
_cell.angle_beta   90.00
_cell.angle_gamma   90.00
#
_symmetry.space_group_name_H-M   'P 1'
#
loop_
_entity.id
_entity.type
_entity.pdbx_description
1 polymer ?
#
loop_
_entity_poly.entity_id
_entity_poly.type
_entity_poly.pdbx_seq_one_letter_code
_entity_poly.pdbx_strand_id
1 'polypeptide(L)' 'MFATTGIIQGNTILTNDASLERYDGRKVIITVLEEEKPYDTISDEKLFMLSDALIAQNKQAYRELAQ' A
#
# COMPACT_ATOMS: atom_id res chain seq x y z
N MET A 1 0.01 -7.35 22.38
CA MET A 1 0.42 -6.19 21.56
C MET A 1 0.45 -6.67 20.12
N PHE A 2 -0.26 -6.00 19.22
CA PHE A 2 -0.37 -6.37 17.81
C PHE A 2 0.11 -5.17 16.97
N ALA A 3 0.88 -5.43 15.93
CA ALA A 3 1.42 -4.40 15.04
C ALA A 3 1.19 -4.84 13.59
N THR A 4 0.78 -3.90 12.75
CA THR A 4 0.59 -4.10 11.31
C THR A 4 0.97 -2.82 10.57
N THR A 5 1.18 -2.92 9.27
CA THR A 5 1.48 -1.80 8.39
C THR A 5 0.25 -1.43 7.56
N GLY A 6 0.11 -0.14 7.24
CA GLY A 6 -1.03 0.36 6.50
C GLY A 6 -0.91 1.83 6.17
N ILE A 7 -1.86 2.34 5.41
CA ILE A 7 -1.96 3.73 4.99
C ILE A 7 -3.05 4.40 5.84
N ILE A 8 -2.74 5.57 6.40
CA ILE A 8 -3.70 6.40 7.12
C ILE A 8 -4.27 7.44 6.15
N GLN A 9 -5.59 7.43 5.98
CA GLN A 9 -6.33 8.40 5.17
C GLN A 9 -7.40 9.08 6.03
N GLY A 10 -7.07 10.25 6.58
CA GLY A 10 -7.94 10.95 7.52
C GLY A 10 -8.17 10.13 8.79
N ASN A 11 -9.41 9.66 8.99
CA ASN A 11 -9.80 8.79 10.10
C ASN A 11 -9.89 7.30 9.74
N THR A 12 -9.48 6.93 8.51
CA THR A 12 -9.54 5.56 8.00
C THR A 12 -8.14 4.97 7.91
N ILE A 13 -8.00 3.70 8.25
CA ILE A 13 -6.76 2.93 8.06
C ILE A 13 -7.01 1.88 6.99
N LEU A 14 -6.23 1.94 5.91
CA LEU A 14 -6.22 0.95 4.86
C LEU A 14 -5.04 0.00 5.07
N THR A 15 -5.32 -1.28 5.24
CA THR A 15 -4.30 -2.32 5.34
C THR A 15 -4.72 -3.54 4.52
N ASN A 16 -3.75 -4.30 4.05
CA ASN A 16 -3.98 -5.62 3.46
C ASN A 16 -4.11 -6.72 4.53
N ASP A 17 -3.98 -6.36 5.80
CA ASP A 17 -4.05 -7.26 6.94
C ASP A 17 -5.48 -7.38 7.48
N ALA A 18 -6.14 -8.48 7.13
CA ALA A 18 -7.50 -8.82 7.60
C ALA A 18 -7.58 -9.04 9.12
N SER A 19 -6.46 -9.12 9.84
CA SER A 19 -6.48 -9.34 11.29
C SER A 19 -7.15 -8.20 12.05
N LEU A 20 -7.27 -6.99 11.48
CA LEU A 20 -7.95 -5.86 12.10
C LEU A 20 -9.47 -6.05 12.22
N GLU A 21 -10.08 -6.92 11.41
CA GLU A 21 -11.51 -7.25 11.48
C GLU A 21 -11.93 -7.74 12.88
N ARG A 22 -11.01 -8.39 13.62
CA ARG A 22 -11.29 -8.86 14.99
C ARG A 22 -11.58 -7.73 15.99
N TYR A 23 -11.27 -6.49 15.63
CA TYR A 23 -11.48 -5.30 16.44
C TYR A 23 -12.67 -4.45 15.97
N ASP A 24 -13.40 -4.88 14.95
CA ASP A 24 -14.58 -4.16 14.48
C ASP A 24 -15.63 -3.99 15.61
N GLY A 25 -16.21 -2.80 15.70
CA GLY A 25 -17.13 -2.40 16.77
C GLY A 25 -16.49 -2.24 18.17
N ARG A 26 -15.16 -2.36 18.31
CA ARG A 26 -14.46 -2.20 19.60
C ARG A 26 -13.68 -0.88 19.66
N LYS A 27 -13.61 -0.28 20.84
CA LYS A 27 -12.72 0.86 21.08
C LYS A 27 -11.27 0.38 21.13
N VAL A 28 -10.45 0.86 20.20
CA VAL A 28 -9.02 0.55 20.12
C VAL A 28 -8.18 1.83 20.26
N ILE A 29 -6.95 1.69 20.76
CA ILE A 29 -5.92 2.74 20.73
C ILE A 29 -4.95 2.35 19.62
N ILE A 30 -4.70 3.28 18.70
CA ILE A 30 -3.83 3.06 17.56
C ILE A 30 -2.59 3.92 17.77
N THR A 31 -1.43 3.28 17.81
CA THR A 31 -0.13 3.95 17.86
C THR A 31 0.51 3.84 16.49
N VAL A 32 0.72 4.98 15.86
CA VAL A 32 1.39 5.08 14.57
C VAL A 32 2.89 5.22 14.86
N LEU A 33 3.68 4.30 14.36
CA LEU A 33 5.13 4.41 14.37
C LEU A 33 5.52 5.02 13.02
N GLU A 34 5.83 6.31 12.99
CA GLU A 34 6.51 6.90 11.84
C GLU A 34 7.93 6.30 11.81
N GLU A 35 8.24 5.53 10.76
CA GLU A 35 9.64 5.30 10.44
C GLU A 35 10.23 6.67 10.07
N GLU A 36 11.36 7.03 10.69
CA GLU A 36 12.06 8.31 10.48
C GLU A 36 12.51 8.58 9.03
N LYS A 37 12.22 7.67 8.10
CA LYS A 37 12.45 7.86 6.68
C LYS A 37 11.14 8.30 6.02
N PRO A 38 10.94 9.62 5.78
CA PRO A 38 9.84 10.06 4.95
C PRO A 38 9.91 9.35 3.59
N TYR A 39 8.76 8.95 3.06
CA TYR A 39 8.68 8.48 1.69
C TYR A 39 9.34 9.51 0.77
N ASP A 40 10.20 9.04 -0.15
CA ASP A 40 10.79 9.94 -1.13
C ASP A 40 9.68 10.50 -2.01
N THR A 41 9.52 11.82 -2.00
CA THR A 41 8.65 12.51 -2.95
C THR A 41 9.28 12.34 -4.33
N ILE A 42 8.58 11.65 -5.23
CA ILE A 42 8.98 11.53 -6.64
C ILE A 42 8.18 12.52 -7.48
N SER A 43 8.78 13.00 -8.58
CA SER A 43 8.06 13.86 -9.52
C SER A 43 7.02 13.07 -10.32
N ASP A 44 6.02 13.77 -10.85
CA ASP A 44 4.99 13.17 -11.69
C ASP A 44 5.60 12.45 -12.89
N GLU A 45 6.65 13.01 -13.52
CA GLU A 45 7.33 12.37 -14.64
C GLU A 45 7.93 11.02 -14.24
N LYS A 46 8.56 10.95 -13.07
CA LYS A 46 9.15 9.70 -12.55
C LYS A 46 8.05 8.68 -12.21
N LEU A 47 6.92 9.14 -11.67
CA LEU A 47 5.76 8.29 -11.40
C LEU A 47 5.18 7.71 -12.69
N PHE A 48 4.99 8.54 -13.73
CA PHE A 48 4.48 8.09 -15.03
C PHE A 48 5.43 7.08 -15.70
N MET A 49 6.74 7.34 -15.68
CA MET A 49 7.73 6.39 -16.21
C MET A 49 7.67 5.02 -15.51
N LEU A 50 7.55 5.00 -14.18
CA LEU A 50 7.42 3.75 -13.42
C LEU A 50 6.11 3.03 -13.75
N SER A 51 4.99 3.78 -13.86
CA SER A 51 3.69 3.24 -14.25
C SER A 51 3.73 2.58 -15.64
N ASP A 52 4.29 3.27 -16.63
CA ASP A 52 4.38 2.77 -18.01
C ASP A 52 5.23 1.49 -18.10
N ALA A 53 6.35 1.45 -17.38
CA ALA A 53 7.22 0.29 -17.32
C ALA A 53 6.48 -0.94 -16.74
N LEU A 54 5.75 -0.76 -15.63
CA LEU A 54 4.96 -1.83 -15.01
C LEU A 54 3.83 -2.31 -15.92
N ILE A 55 3.14 -1.39 -16.61
CA ILE A 55 2.09 -1.74 -17.56
C ILE A 55 2.67 -2.56 -18.72
N ALA A 56 3.82 -2.17 -19.27
CA ALA A 56 4.48 -2.89 -20.36
C ALA A 56 4.89 -4.30 -19.92
N GLN A 57 5.48 -4.44 -18.74
CA GLN A 57 5.85 -5.73 -18.15
C GLN A 57 4.63 -6.64 -17.99
N ASN A 58 3.53 -6.11 -17.42
CA ASN A 58 2.30 -6.88 -17.23
C ASN A 58 1.69 -7.32 -18.57
N LYS A 59 1.66 -6.45 -19.58
CA LYS A 59 1.18 -6.81 -20.93
C LYS A 59 1.99 -7.96 -21.52
N GLN A 60 3.31 -7.96 -21.32
CA GLN A 60 4.18 -9.03 -21.79
C GLN A 60 3.91 -10.34 -21.05
N ALA A 61 3.81 -10.30 -19.72
CA ALA A 61 3.47 -11.48 -18.92
C ALA A 61 2.12 -12.09 -19.31
N TYR A 62 1.09 -11.27 -19.58
CA TYR A 62 -0.20 -11.77 -20.06
C TYR A 62 -0.13 -12.42 -21.44
N ARG A 63 0.75 -11.96 -22.33
CA ARG A 63 0.96 -12.61 -23.65
C ARG A 63 1.62 -13.98 -23.50
N GLU A 64 2.56 -14.11 -22.57
CA GLU A 64 3.27 -15.37 -22.29
C GLU A 64 2.35 -16.41 -21.63
N LEU A 65 1.42 -15.99 -20.78
CA LEU A 65 0.42 -16.88 -20.17
C LEU A 65 -0.69 -17.33 -21.14
N ALA A 66 -0.86 -16.63 -22.26
CA ALA A 66 -1.83 -16.95 -23.29
C ALA A 66 -1.27 -17.88 -24.39
N GLN A 67 0.00 -18.31 -24.29
CA GLN A 67 0.62 -19.34 -25.12
C GLN A 67 0.41 -20.73 -24.51
#